data_AF-A0A722EKJ5-F1
#
_entry.id   AF-A0A722EKJ5-F1
#
_cell.length_a   1.000
_cell.length_b   1.000
_cell.length_c   1.000
_cell.angle_alpha   90.00
_cell.angle_beta   90.00
_cell.angle_gamma   90.00
#
_symmetry.space_group_name_H-M   'P 1'
#
loop_
_entity.id
_entity.type
_entity.pdbx_description
1 polymer ?
#
loop_
_entity_poly.entity_id
_entity_poly.type
_entity_poly.pdbx_seq_one_letter_code
_entity_poly.pdbx_strand_id
1 'polypeptide(L)'
;MNVLEVDLHKLTVSDPFLGQYQQLVRDVVIPYQWDALNDRIPEAEPSHAIENFRIAAGQQTGDFYGMVFQDSDVAKWLEAVAWSLCQKPDPALEKTADEVIELVAAAQCDDGYLNTYFTAKAPQERWSNLAECHELYCAGHLIEAGVAFFQATGKRRLLD
;
A
#
# COMPACT_ATOMS: atom_id res chain seq x y z
N MET A 1 -5.41 -1.89 -30.19
CA MET A 1 -4.00 -1.58 -30.55
C MET A 1 -3.16 -2.44 -29.61
N ASN A 2 -2.42 -3.44 -30.11
CA ASN A 2 -1.53 -4.22 -29.24
C ASN A 2 -0.30 -3.36 -28.95
N VAL A 3 -0.27 -2.73 -27.78
CA VAL A 3 0.96 -2.14 -27.27
C VAL A 3 1.85 -3.31 -26.85
N LEU A 4 3.04 -3.39 -27.43
CA LEU A 4 4.07 -4.33 -26.99
C LEU A 4 4.64 -3.81 -25.68
N GLU A 5 4.05 -4.20 -24.56
CA GLU A 5 4.59 -3.94 -23.23
C GLU A 5 5.64 -4.99 -22.87
N VAL A 6 6.68 -4.56 -22.16
CA VAL A 6 7.74 -5.45 -21.69
C VAL A 6 7.19 -6.32 -20.56
N ASP A 7 7.36 -7.64 -20.69
CA ASP A 7 7.04 -8.58 -19.63
C ASP A 7 8.05 -8.44 -18.48
N LEU A 8 7.64 -7.78 -17.40
CA LEU A 8 8.49 -7.49 -16.26
C LEU A 8 8.98 -8.75 -15.53
N HIS A 9 8.30 -9.88 -15.66
CA HIS A 9 8.77 -11.18 -15.13
C HIS A 9 9.97 -11.75 -15.91
N LYS A 10 10.18 -11.27 -17.13
CA LYS A 10 11.26 -11.71 -18.02
C LYS A 10 12.33 -10.65 -18.22
N LEU A 11 12.18 -9.48 -17.59
CA LEU A 11 13.16 -8.40 -17.62
C LEU A 11 14.16 -8.58 -16.48
N THR A 12 15.44 -8.68 -16.81
CA THR A 12 16.52 -8.71 -15.83
C THR A 12 17.39 -7.46 -15.99
N VAL A 13 17.53 -6.68 -14.92
CA VAL A 13 18.46 -5.56 -14.87
C VAL A 13 19.85 -6.11 -14.53
N SER A 14 20.76 -6.06 -15.51
CA SER A 14 22.15 -6.52 -15.35
C SER A 14 23.15 -5.40 -15.06
N ASP A 15 22.70 -4.14 -15.06
CA ASP A 15 23.51 -2.99 -14.70
C ASP A 15 23.89 -3.05 -13.20
N PRO A 16 25.18 -3.00 -12.83
CA PRO A 16 25.59 -3.11 -11.43
C PRO A 16 25.06 -2.00 -10.52
N PHE A 17 24.89 -0.79 -11.05
CA PHE A 17 24.43 0.36 -10.27
C PHE A 17 22.93 0.23 -9.98
N LEU A 18 22.10 0.03 -11.00
CA LEU A 18 20.65 -0.13 -10.83
C LEU A 18 20.30 -1.42 -10.09
N GLY A 19 21.01 -2.51 -10.36
CA GLY A 19 20.83 -3.80 -9.68
C GLY A 19 21.12 -3.72 -8.18
N GLN A 20 22.11 -2.93 -7.76
CA GLN A 20 22.39 -2.69 -6.33
C GLN A 20 21.24 -1.97 -5.64
N TYR A 21 20.64 -0.94 -6.27
CA TYR A 21 19.49 -0.25 -5.69
C TYR A 21 18.24 -1.14 -5.62
N GLN A 22 17.98 -1.96 -6.64
CA GLN A 22 16.87 -2.92 -6.60
C GLN A 22 17.03 -3.94 -5.47
N GLN A 23 18.24 -4.46 -5.27
CA GLN A 23 18.57 -5.35 -4.14
C GLN A 23 18.39 -4.63 -2.80
N LEU A 24 18.91 -3.41 -2.66
CA LEU A 24 18.74 -2.60 -1.46
C LEU A 24 17.25 -2.37 -1.13
N VAL A 25 16.45 -2.03 -2.13
CA VAL A 25 15.01 -1.81 -1.95
C VAL A 25 14.32 -3.07 -1.43
N ARG A 26 14.55 -4.21 -2.08
CA ARG A 26 13.92 -5.48 -1.70
C ARG A 26 14.40 -6.00 -0.35
N ASP A 27 15.71 -5.98 -0.12
CA ASP A 27 16.33 -6.71 0.98
C ASP A 27 16.45 -5.85 2.25
N VAL A 28 16.29 -4.51 2.15
CA VAL A 28 16.41 -3.57 3.28
C VAL A 28 15.23 -2.60 3.37
N VAL A 29 14.91 -1.87 2.29
CA VAL A 29 13.95 -0.75 2.38
C VAL A 29 12.52 -1.25 2.62
N ILE A 30 12.04 -2.21 1.83
CA ILE A 30 10.68 -2.77 1.98
C ILE A 30 10.48 -3.39 3.37
N PRO A 31 11.39 -4.24 3.90
CA PRO A 31 11.30 -4.75 5.26
C PRO A 31 11.30 -3.66 6.34
N TYR A 32 12.20 -2.68 6.24
CA TYR A 32 12.28 -1.58 7.21
C TYR A 32 11.00 -0.74 7.20
N GLN A 33 10.49 -0.39 6.02
CA GLN A 33 9.23 0.35 5.88
C GLN A 33 8.05 -0.44 6.45
N TRP A 34 8.02 -1.76 6.25
CA TRP A 34 6.97 -2.59 6.83
C TRP A 34 6.97 -2.54 8.37
N ASP A 35 8.15 -2.59 8.98
CA ASP A 35 8.28 -2.44 10.44
C ASP A 35 7.88 -1.04 10.90
N ALA A 36 8.22 0.02 10.15
CA ALA A 36 7.81 1.39 10.45
C ALA A 36 6.29 1.57 10.37
N LEU A 37 5.63 1.06 9.33
CA LEU A 37 4.17 1.13 9.12
C LEU A 37 3.38 0.38 10.20
N ASN A 38 4.04 -0.55 10.91
CA ASN A 38 3.49 -1.33 12.01
C ASN A 38 4.01 -0.88 13.39
N ASP A 39 4.69 0.26 13.48
CA ASP A 39 5.20 0.84 14.73
C ASP A 39 6.16 -0.10 15.49
N ARG A 40 6.95 -0.90 14.76
CA ARG A 40 7.88 -1.89 15.34
C ARG A 40 9.32 -1.38 15.46
N ILE A 41 9.55 -0.10 15.21
CA ILE A 41 10.87 0.53 15.28
C ILE A 41 10.89 1.48 16.49
N PRO A 42 11.47 1.08 17.64
CA PRO A 42 11.34 1.84 18.89
C PRO A 42 11.92 3.26 18.86
N GLU A 43 12.88 3.53 17.98
CA GLU A 43 13.55 4.84 17.85
C GLU A 43 12.90 5.74 16.79
N ALA A 44 11.88 5.27 16.08
CA ALA A 44 11.15 6.06 15.09
C ALA A 44 9.89 6.67 15.70
N GLU A 45 9.47 7.83 15.18
CA GLU A 45 8.13 8.34 15.43
C GLU A 45 7.10 7.33 14.86
N PRO A 46 6.01 7.05 15.60
CA PRO A 46 5.04 6.05 15.17
C PRO A 46 4.29 6.51 13.91
N SER A 47 4.03 5.57 13.01
CA SER A 47 3.28 5.75 11.78
C SER A 47 1.78 5.56 11.99
N HIS A 48 1.36 4.51 12.70
CA HIS A 48 -0.03 4.04 12.82
C HIS A 48 -0.74 3.71 11.49
N ALA A 49 -0.04 3.69 10.35
CA ALA A 49 -0.68 3.53 9.05
C ALA A 49 -1.50 2.23 8.95
N ILE A 50 -0.94 1.10 9.38
CA ILE A 50 -1.68 -0.18 9.40
C ILE A 50 -2.75 -0.21 10.51
N GLU A 51 -2.49 0.43 11.66
CA GLU A 51 -3.47 0.51 12.74
C GLU A 51 -4.72 1.31 12.33
N ASN A 52 -4.56 2.41 11.60
CA ASN A 52 -5.67 3.19 11.07
C ASN A 52 -6.62 2.34 10.19
N PHE A 53 -6.07 1.43 9.37
CA PHE A 53 -6.88 0.48 8.61
C PHE A 53 -7.58 -0.54 9.52
N ARG A 54 -6.92 -1.06 10.58
CA ARG A 54 -7.57 -1.95 11.56
C ARG A 54 -8.74 -1.27 12.28
N ILE A 55 -8.59 0.01 12.61
CA ILE A 55 -9.65 0.83 13.21
C ILE A 55 -10.80 1.03 12.21
N ALA A 56 -10.48 1.44 10.98
CA ALA A 56 -11.48 1.65 9.93
C ALA A 56 -12.24 0.36 9.58
N ALA A 57 -11.59 -0.80 9.63
CA ALA A 57 -12.20 -2.12 9.44
C ALA A 57 -12.98 -2.63 10.67
N GLY A 58 -13.04 -1.88 11.77
CA GLY A 58 -13.70 -2.30 13.02
C GLY A 58 -13.01 -3.46 13.73
N GLN A 59 -11.77 -3.79 13.37
CA GLN A 59 -10.98 -4.88 13.96
C GLN A 59 -10.20 -4.45 15.22
N GLN A 60 -10.09 -3.14 15.43
CA GLN A 60 -9.42 -2.54 16.58
C GLN A 60 -10.15 -1.26 17.00
N THR A 61 -10.17 -0.97 18.30
CA THR A 61 -10.64 0.32 18.82
C THR A 61 -9.45 1.26 19.02
N GLY A 62 -9.59 2.52 18.63
CA GLY A 62 -8.56 3.55 18.80
C GLY A 62 -8.93 4.83 18.07
N ASP A 63 -8.09 5.85 18.22
CA ASP A 63 -8.20 7.09 17.47
C ASP A 63 -7.29 7.06 16.24
N PHE A 64 -7.72 7.67 15.14
CA PHE A 64 -6.85 7.89 13.98
C PHE A 64 -5.60 8.70 14.36
N TYR A 65 -4.45 8.29 13.83
CA TYR A 65 -3.18 8.99 14.01
C TYR A 65 -2.47 9.25 12.68
N GLY A 66 -1.65 10.30 12.63
CA GLY A 66 -0.81 10.62 11.48
C GLY A 66 -1.39 11.71 10.58
N MET A 67 -0.85 11.81 9.36
CA MET A 67 -1.26 12.81 8.38
C MET A 67 -2.58 12.41 7.72
N VAL A 68 -3.36 13.37 7.22
CA VAL A 68 -4.63 13.08 6.52
C VAL A 68 -4.46 12.15 5.29
N PHE A 69 -3.23 12.02 4.78
CA PHE A 69 -2.86 11.16 3.66
C PHE A 69 -2.12 9.86 4.06
N GLN A 70 -2.14 9.46 5.35
CA GLN A 70 -1.37 8.32 5.86
C GLN A 70 -1.65 7.01 5.11
N ASP A 71 -2.86 6.83 4.59
CA ASP A 71 -3.26 5.66 3.80
C ASP A 71 -2.38 5.46 2.56
N SER A 72 -1.89 6.56 1.98
CA SER A 72 -1.03 6.51 0.80
C SER A 72 0.31 5.82 1.07
N ASP A 73 0.78 5.78 2.31
CA ASP A 73 2.03 5.09 2.65
C ASP A 73 1.88 3.57 2.55
N VAL A 74 0.71 3.03 2.94
CA VAL A 74 0.38 1.62 2.75
C VAL A 74 0.25 1.28 1.27
N ALA A 75 -0.43 2.15 0.51
CA ALA A 75 -0.59 1.96 -0.93
C ALA A 75 0.76 1.95 -1.67
N LYS A 76 1.64 2.93 -1.41
CA LYS A 76 2.98 2.98 -2.03
C LYS A 76 3.85 1.78 -1.63
N TRP A 77 3.73 1.31 -0.38
CA TRP A 77 4.43 0.10 0.04
C TRP A 77 3.93 -1.14 -0.72
N LEU A 78 2.60 -1.30 -0.89
CA LEU A 78 2.03 -2.38 -1.69
C LEU A 78 2.49 -2.32 -3.16
N GLU A 79 2.55 -1.13 -3.74
CA GLU A 79 3.06 -0.95 -5.10
C GLU A 79 4.53 -1.36 -5.22
N ALA A 80 5.39 -0.92 -4.28
CA ALA A 80 6.80 -1.32 -4.25
C ALA A 80 6.97 -2.85 -4.09
N VAL A 81 6.12 -3.47 -3.27
CA VAL A 81 6.08 -4.94 -3.13
C VAL A 81 5.71 -5.60 -4.44
N ALA A 82 4.68 -5.14 -5.14
CA ALA A 82 4.28 -5.69 -6.44
C ALA A 82 5.46 -5.69 -7.43
N TRP A 83 6.14 -4.56 -7.58
CA TRP A 83 7.28 -4.45 -8.49
C TRP A 83 8.50 -5.26 -8.04
N SER A 84 8.68 -5.47 -6.73
CA SER A 84 9.70 -6.38 -6.20
C SER A 84 9.40 -7.84 -6.57
N LEU A 85 8.14 -8.27 -6.46
CA LEU A 85 7.70 -9.64 -6.79
C LEU A 85 7.85 -9.97 -8.27
N CYS A 86 7.69 -9.00 -9.18
CA CYS A 86 8.01 -9.17 -10.61
C CYS A 86 9.46 -9.60 -10.83
N GLN A 87 10.39 -8.99 -10.08
CA GLN A 87 11.83 -9.21 -10.24
C GLN A 87 12.30 -10.49 -9.56
N LYS A 88 11.77 -10.77 -8.37
CA LYS A 88 12.14 -11.94 -7.57
C LYS A 88 10.93 -12.39 -6.76
N PRO A 89 10.33 -13.54 -7.10
CA PRO A 89 9.24 -14.11 -6.32
C PRO A 89 9.65 -14.35 -4.86
N ASP A 90 8.78 -13.95 -3.94
CA ASP A 90 8.93 -14.13 -2.51
C ASP A 90 7.56 -14.48 -1.90
N PRO A 91 7.28 -15.77 -1.65
CA PRO A 91 5.98 -16.20 -1.14
C PRO A 91 5.64 -15.66 0.25
N ALA A 92 6.64 -15.32 1.08
CA ALA A 92 6.40 -14.75 2.39
C ALA A 92 5.97 -13.28 2.27
N LEU A 93 6.67 -12.50 1.45
CA LEU A 93 6.32 -11.11 1.18
C LEU A 93 4.95 -10.99 0.49
N GLU A 94 4.68 -11.86 -0.49
CA GLU A 94 3.39 -11.89 -1.19
C GLU A 94 2.25 -12.21 -0.22
N LYS A 95 2.43 -13.17 0.70
CA LYS A 95 1.44 -13.46 1.74
C LYS A 95 1.20 -12.26 2.66
N THR A 96 2.24 -11.55 3.07
CA THR A 96 2.09 -10.33 3.87
C THR A 96 1.30 -9.26 3.10
N ALA A 97 1.57 -9.08 1.81
CA ALA A 97 0.79 -8.15 0.98
C ALA A 97 -0.68 -8.60 0.85
N ASP A 98 -0.95 -9.88 0.64
CA ASP A 98 -2.33 -10.42 0.60
C ASP A 98 -3.09 -10.12 1.90
N GLU A 99 -2.44 -10.28 3.07
CA GLU A 99 -3.05 -9.98 4.38
C GLU A 99 -3.36 -8.47 4.53
N VAL A 100 -2.49 -7.59 4.03
CA VAL A 100 -2.74 -6.14 3.99
C VAL A 100 -3.88 -5.81 3.03
N ILE A 101 -3.95 -6.46 1.87
CA ILE A 101 -5.01 -6.25 0.87
C ILE A 101 -6.37 -6.63 1.44
N GLU A 102 -6.49 -7.75 2.17
CA GLU A 102 -7.75 -8.10 2.84
C GLU A 102 -8.12 -7.11 3.94
N LEU A 103 -7.14 -6.55 4.67
CA LEU A 103 -7.39 -5.50 5.64
C LEU A 103 -7.89 -4.20 4.97
N VAL A 104 -7.25 -3.78 3.88
CA VAL A 104 -7.67 -2.62 3.07
C VAL A 104 -9.10 -2.80 2.60
N ALA A 105 -9.43 -3.97 2.08
CA ALA A 105 -10.78 -4.25 1.60
C ALA A 105 -11.81 -4.36 2.73
N ALA A 106 -11.43 -4.84 3.91
CA ALA A 106 -12.29 -4.84 5.09
C ALA A 106 -12.58 -3.43 5.63
N ALA A 107 -11.70 -2.45 5.36
CA ALA A 107 -11.90 -1.05 5.72
C ALA A 107 -12.72 -0.26 4.68
N GLN A 108 -13.01 -0.84 3.52
CA GLN A 108 -13.81 -0.21 2.48
C GLN A 108 -15.28 -0.14 2.90
N CYS A 109 -15.91 1.01 2.70
CA CYS A 109 -17.34 1.21 2.96
C CYS A 109 -18.20 0.52 1.89
N ASP A 110 -19.47 0.24 2.22
CA ASP A 110 -20.43 -0.41 1.30
C ASP A 110 -20.63 0.34 -0.03
N ASP A 111 -20.42 1.66 -0.05
CA ASP A 111 -20.51 2.51 -1.24
C ASP A 111 -19.20 2.56 -2.06
N GLY A 112 -18.18 1.81 -1.66
CA GLY A 112 -16.85 1.76 -2.26
C GLY A 112 -15.88 2.80 -1.72
N TYR A 113 -16.32 3.74 -0.87
CA TYR A 113 -15.44 4.75 -0.29
C TYR A 113 -14.38 4.12 0.63
N LEU A 114 -13.13 4.55 0.51
CA LEU A 114 -12.04 4.09 1.35
C LEU A 114 -11.09 5.24 1.70
N ASN A 115 -11.11 5.65 2.97
CA ASN A 115 -10.14 6.55 3.58
C ASN A 115 -10.25 6.42 5.10
N THR A 116 -9.16 6.07 5.78
CA THR A 116 -9.21 5.75 7.21
C THR A 116 -9.48 6.99 8.07
N TYR A 117 -9.01 8.18 7.69
CA TYR A 117 -9.29 9.44 8.41
C TYR A 117 -10.79 9.73 8.41
N PHE A 118 -11.43 9.68 7.24
CA PHE A 118 -12.86 9.92 7.12
C PHE A 118 -13.73 8.71 7.47
N THR A 119 -13.16 7.55 7.76
CA THR A 119 -13.93 6.44 8.35
C THR A 119 -13.88 6.51 9.88
N ALA A 120 -12.69 6.73 10.46
CA ALA A 120 -12.47 6.62 11.90
C ALA A 120 -12.64 7.94 12.66
N LYS A 121 -12.26 9.09 12.07
CA LYS A 121 -12.18 10.39 12.76
C LYS A 121 -13.26 11.38 12.38
N ALA A 122 -13.56 11.49 11.08
CA ALA A 122 -14.46 12.52 10.57
C ALA A 122 -15.51 11.99 9.55
N PRO A 123 -16.35 11.01 9.92
CA PRO A 123 -17.26 10.33 8.98
C PRO A 123 -18.27 11.19 8.25
N GLN A 124 -18.62 12.35 8.81
CA GLN A 124 -19.58 13.28 8.20
C GLN A 124 -18.93 14.31 7.26
N GLU A 125 -17.59 14.28 7.11
CA GLU A 125 -16.80 15.31 6.42
C GLU A 125 -16.19 14.82 5.10
N ARG A 126 -16.60 13.64 4.59
CA ARG A 126 -16.13 13.13 3.29
C ARG A 126 -16.35 14.18 2.21
N TRP A 127 -15.33 14.41 1.38
CA TRP A 127 -15.35 15.35 0.26
C TRP A 127 -15.57 16.82 0.63
N SER A 128 -15.53 17.20 1.91
CA SER A 128 -15.77 18.58 2.33
C SER A 128 -14.57 19.50 2.06
N ASN A 129 -13.36 18.95 1.91
CA ASN A 129 -12.13 19.70 1.65
C ASN A 129 -11.16 18.97 0.71
N LEU A 130 -11.49 18.97 -0.59
CA LEU A 130 -10.63 18.37 -1.63
C LEU A 130 -9.27 19.05 -1.80
N ALA A 131 -9.09 20.29 -1.30
CA ALA A 131 -7.85 21.03 -1.44
C ALA A 131 -6.74 20.48 -0.53
N GLU A 132 -7.09 20.05 0.68
CA GLU A 132 -6.11 19.72 1.72
C GLU A 132 -6.25 18.31 2.29
N CYS A 133 -7.40 17.63 2.10
CA CYS A 133 -7.67 16.35 2.78
C CYS A 133 -7.34 15.10 1.95
N HIS A 134 -6.75 15.25 0.76
CA HIS A 134 -6.05 14.18 0.04
C HIS A 134 -6.86 12.89 -0.22
N GLU A 135 -8.20 12.93 -0.19
CA GLU A 135 -9.04 11.74 -0.43
C GLU A 135 -8.77 11.14 -1.82
N LEU A 136 -8.77 11.97 -2.87
CA LEU A 136 -8.46 11.54 -4.23
C LEU A 136 -6.99 11.16 -4.41
N TYR A 137 -6.09 11.74 -3.63
CA TYR A 137 -4.67 11.42 -3.66
C TYR A 137 -4.40 10.02 -3.11
N CYS A 138 -4.98 9.69 -1.94
CA CYS A 138 -4.90 8.35 -1.38
C CYS A 138 -5.56 7.31 -2.29
N ALA A 139 -6.74 7.63 -2.85
CA ALA A 139 -7.41 6.77 -3.81
C ALA A 139 -6.54 6.53 -5.06
N GLY A 140 -5.88 7.56 -5.58
CA GLY A 140 -4.97 7.45 -6.72
C GLY A 140 -3.83 6.47 -6.45
N HIS A 141 -3.14 6.60 -5.32
CA HIS A 141 -2.07 5.68 -4.95
C HIS A 141 -2.56 4.24 -4.72
N LEU A 142 -3.75 4.07 -4.19
CA LEU A 142 -4.33 2.73 -4.04
C LEU A 142 -4.64 2.10 -5.40
N ILE A 143 -5.12 2.88 -6.36
CA ILE A 143 -5.35 2.42 -7.73
C ILE A 143 -4.02 2.01 -8.38
N GLU A 144 -2.94 2.80 -8.21
CA GLU A 144 -1.60 2.45 -8.70
C GLU A 144 -1.15 1.11 -8.12
N ALA A 145 -1.28 0.93 -6.80
CA ALA A 145 -0.96 -0.33 -6.12
C ALA A 145 -1.80 -1.51 -6.63
N GLY A 146 -3.12 -1.32 -6.82
CA GLY A 146 -4.02 -2.36 -7.35
C GLY A 146 -3.66 -2.82 -8.75
N VAL A 147 -3.34 -1.86 -9.64
CA VAL A 147 -2.87 -2.17 -11.00
C VAL A 147 -1.53 -2.90 -10.97
N ALA A 148 -0.56 -2.39 -10.20
CA ALA A 148 0.76 -3.00 -10.07
C ALA A 148 0.69 -4.42 -9.53
N PHE A 149 -0.08 -4.64 -8.46
CA PHE A 149 -0.22 -5.95 -7.83
C PHE A 149 -0.91 -6.95 -8.75
N PHE A 150 -1.91 -6.52 -9.52
CA PHE A 150 -2.53 -7.34 -10.55
C PHE A 150 -1.54 -7.72 -11.66
N GLN A 151 -0.73 -6.76 -12.14
CA GLN A 151 0.28 -7.05 -13.16
C GLN A 151 1.37 -8.01 -12.64
N ALA A 152 1.75 -7.90 -11.37
CA ALA A 152 2.79 -8.71 -10.76
C ALA A 152 2.37 -10.13 -10.37
N THR A 153 1.09 -10.34 -10.02
CA THR A 153 0.65 -11.62 -9.42
C THR A 153 -0.53 -12.25 -10.15
N GLY A 154 -1.22 -11.49 -11.01
CA GLY A 154 -2.51 -11.88 -11.60
C GLY A 154 -3.69 -11.83 -10.60
N LYS A 155 -3.46 -11.53 -9.32
CA LYS A 155 -4.51 -11.45 -8.31
C LYS A 155 -5.28 -10.14 -8.44
N ARG A 156 -6.61 -10.24 -8.36
CA ARG A 156 -7.50 -9.10 -8.58
C ARG A 156 -8.02 -8.44 -7.31
N ARG A 157 -7.74 -9.00 -6.14
CA ARG A 157 -8.41 -8.63 -4.89
C ARG A 157 -8.26 -7.15 -4.49
N LEU A 158 -7.11 -6.54 -4.79
CA LEU A 158 -6.86 -5.11 -4.58
C LEU A 158 -7.40 -4.23 -5.72
N LEU A 159 -7.56 -4.82 -6.91
CA LEU A 159 -8.04 -4.13 -8.11
C LEU A 159 -9.59 -4.05 -8.16
N ASP A 160 -10.26 -5.07 -7.63
CA ASP A 160 -11.71 -5.19 -7.51
C ASP A 160 -12.21 -4.57 -6.19
#